data_AF-A0A426XKU4-F1
#
_entry.id   AF-A0A426XKU4-F1
#
_cell.length_a   1.000
_cell.length_b   1.000
_cell.length_c   1.000
_cell.angle_alpha   90.00
_cell.angle_beta   90.00
_cell.angle_gamma   90.00
#
_symmetry.space_group_name_H-M   'P 1'
#
loop_
_entity.id
_entity.type
_entity.pdbx_description
1 polymer ?
#
loop_
_entity_poly.entity_id
_entity_poly.type
_entity_poly.pdbx_seq_one_letter_code
_entity_poly.pdbx_strand_id
1 'polypeptide(L)'
;MHVRLDENSVFGVILELVSETNAKAYILIEDDSQPPFAAASFEFDKIIKPQQISKKGDSTWTPFCGTFNMTGGYTLTDIYIVGASKDAAVEMEQSQIRIFNTPTSYPPADAWRIDLSYTSWTATDPDGSRLLSLKISWKLEEGDMTSFTRYNVYVEKSMSRGGNSEARPIYLGFATAEHFYVSHLVIPNGVGVVRFIVQVCSVDGSCQELDKSPTLELQPPHSRG
;
A
#
# COMPACT_ATOMS: atom_id res chain seq x y z
N MET A 1 -1.17 0.29 11.76
CA MET A 1 -2.57 -0.10 12.06
C MET A 1 -3.50 0.88 11.38
N HIS A 2 -4.66 0.45 10.88
CA HIS A 2 -5.73 1.36 10.43
C HIS A 2 -6.98 1.10 11.25
N VAL A 3 -7.52 2.15 11.86
CA VAL A 3 -8.71 2.09 12.73
C VAL A 3 -9.69 3.20 12.34
N ARG A 4 -10.98 2.91 12.47
CA ARG A 4 -12.05 3.89 12.46
C ARG A 4 -12.66 3.96 13.86
N LEU A 5 -12.83 5.17 14.37
CA LEU A 5 -13.32 5.42 15.73
C LEU A 5 -14.45 6.44 15.67
N ASP A 6 -15.42 6.27 16.55
CA ASP A 6 -16.28 7.37 16.96
C ASP A 6 -15.54 8.28 17.96
N GLU A 7 -16.05 9.48 18.21
CA GLU A 7 -15.42 10.48 19.09
C GLU A 7 -15.38 10.05 20.57
N ASN A 8 -16.06 8.94 20.94
CA ASN A 8 -16.24 8.48 22.32
C ASN A 8 -15.55 7.13 22.63
N SER A 9 -14.86 6.55 21.66
CA SER A 9 -14.20 5.24 21.78
C SER A 9 -12.70 5.39 21.92
N VAL A 10 -12.13 4.67 22.89
CA VAL A 10 -10.68 4.47 23.04
C VAL A 10 -10.31 3.08 22.55
N PHE A 11 -9.14 2.94 21.92
CA PHE A 11 -8.66 1.66 21.42
C PHE A 11 -7.17 1.48 21.69
N GLY A 12 -6.74 0.23 21.72
CA GLY A 12 -5.33 -0.11 21.83
C GLY A 12 -5.04 -1.48 21.24
N VAL A 13 -3.76 -1.71 20.98
CA VAL A 13 -3.22 -3.04 20.65
C VAL A 13 -2.28 -3.44 21.76
N ILE A 14 -2.49 -4.60 22.35
CA ILE A 14 -1.59 -5.17 23.35
C ILE A 14 -0.77 -6.27 22.68
N LEU A 15 0.54 -6.21 22.84
CA LEU A 15 1.46 -7.26 22.42
C LEU A 15 1.92 -8.03 23.65
N GLU A 16 1.74 -9.34 23.66
CA GLU A 16 2.35 -10.24 24.65
C GLU A 16 3.63 -10.82 24.07
N LEU A 17 4.72 -10.65 24.82
CA LEU A 17 6.03 -11.16 24.47
C LEU A 17 6.53 -12.08 25.55
N VAL A 18 7.24 -13.13 25.15
CA VAL A 18 7.83 -14.13 26.04
C VAL A 18 9.32 -14.19 25.79
N SER A 19 10.12 -14.03 26.86
CA SER A 19 11.57 -14.18 26.81
C SER A 19 11.98 -15.65 26.71
N GLU A 20 13.26 -15.91 26.40
CA GLU A 20 13.84 -17.25 26.47
C GLU A 20 13.73 -17.89 27.88
N THR A 21 13.60 -17.08 28.92
CA THR A 21 13.41 -17.52 30.30
C THR A 21 11.94 -17.67 30.70
N ASN A 22 11.01 -17.61 29.74
CA ASN A 22 9.55 -17.63 29.94
C ASN A 22 9.00 -16.45 30.77
N ALA A 23 9.73 -15.34 30.87
CA ALA A 23 9.20 -14.12 31.45
C ALA A 23 8.27 -13.45 30.43
N LYS A 24 7.06 -13.07 30.87
CA LYS A 24 6.11 -12.33 30.04
C LYS A 24 6.36 -10.84 30.15
N ALA A 25 6.21 -10.15 29.03
CA ALA A 25 6.16 -8.70 28.95
C ALA A 25 4.96 -8.27 28.11
N TYR A 26 4.27 -7.20 28.53
CA TYR A 26 3.13 -6.65 27.83
C TYR A 26 3.41 -5.23 27.37
N ILE A 27 3.17 -4.99 26.07
CA ILE A 27 3.31 -3.66 25.47
C ILE A 27 1.94 -3.18 25.03
N LEU A 28 1.51 -2.01 25.53
CA LEU A 28 0.33 -1.32 25.03
C LEU A 28 0.73 -0.35 23.92
N ILE A 29 0.00 -0.39 22.80
CA ILE A 29 0.08 0.59 21.72
C ILE A 29 -1.25 1.33 21.69
N GLU A 30 -1.23 2.63 21.98
CA GLU A 30 -2.42 3.50 22.04
C GLU A 30 -2.18 4.83 21.32
N ASP A 31 -3.23 5.45 20.81
CA ASP A 31 -3.14 6.78 20.18
C ASP A 31 -2.95 7.89 21.23
N ASP A 32 -1.97 8.78 21.03
CA ASP A 32 -1.68 9.91 21.93
C ASP A 32 -2.79 10.95 21.96
N SER A 33 -3.66 10.98 20.94
CA SER A 33 -4.81 11.88 20.90
C SER A 33 -5.93 11.45 21.86
N GLN A 34 -5.87 10.21 22.37
CA GLN A 34 -6.90 9.63 23.22
C GLN A 34 -6.56 9.75 24.71
N PRO A 35 -7.58 9.74 25.60
CA PRO A 35 -7.34 9.54 27.03
C PRO A 35 -6.57 8.23 27.27
N PRO A 36 -5.67 8.16 28.28
CA PRO A 36 -4.92 6.94 28.58
C PRO A 36 -5.82 5.73 28.74
N PHE A 37 -5.49 4.65 28.04
CA PHE A 37 -6.25 3.41 28.10
C PHE A 37 -5.85 2.60 29.35
N ALA A 38 -6.82 2.34 30.23
CA ALA A 38 -6.63 1.49 31.40
C ALA A 38 -7.31 0.13 31.18
N ALA A 39 -6.52 -0.92 30.97
CA ALA A 39 -7.01 -2.29 30.94
C ALA A 39 -6.82 -2.91 32.33
N ALA A 40 -7.88 -3.08 33.12
CA ALA A 40 -7.79 -3.55 34.51
C ALA A 40 -7.14 -4.95 34.68
N SER A 41 -7.02 -5.72 33.59
CA SER A 41 -6.43 -7.07 33.59
C SER A 41 -4.96 -7.11 33.16
N PHE A 42 -4.35 -5.99 32.79
CA PHE A 42 -2.96 -5.95 32.32
C PHE A 42 -2.14 -4.92 33.09
N GLU A 43 -0.95 -5.33 33.52
CA GLU A 43 0.13 -4.41 33.86
C GLU A 43 1.06 -4.31 32.65
N PHE A 44 1.32 -3.10 32.18
CA PHE A 44 2.10 -2.86 30.97
C PHE A 44 3.54 -2.51 31.32
N ASP A 45 4.49 -3.30 30.81
CA ASP A 45 5.92 -3.00 30.91
C ASP A 45 6.31 -1.78 30.08
N LYS A 46 5.58 -1.54 28.98
CA LYS A 46 5.82 -0.42 28.08
C LYS A 46 4.54 0.06 27.42
N ILE A 47 4.42 1.38 27.27
CA ILE A 47 3.37 2.03 26.50
C ILE A 47 4.03 2.74 25.32
N ILE A 48 3.54 2.47 24.11
CA ILE A 48 3.98 3.09 22.86
C ILE A 48 2.85 3.94 22.34
N LYS A 49 3.19 5.19 22.02
CA LYS A 49 2.28 6.11 21.36
C LYS A 49 2.78 6.33 19.92
N PRO A 50 2.24 5.58 18.94
CA PRO A 50 2.73 5.61 17.58
C PRO A 50 2.36 6.94 16.92
N GLN A 51 3.22 7.39 16.01
CA GLN A 51 2.94 8.58 15.23
C GLN A 51 1.85 8.27 14.20
N GLN A 52 0.87 9.16 14.10
CA GLN A 52 -0.06 9.15 12.97
C GLN A 52 0.70 9.51 11.69
N ILE A 53 0.56 8.68 10.66
CA ILE A 53 1.17 8.95 9.34
C ILE A 53 0.13 9.55 8.39
N SER A 54 0.60 10.17 7.32
CA SER A 54 -0.26 10.84 6.34
C SER A 54 -1.30 9.87 5.76
N LYS A 55 -2.56 10.32 5.74
CA LYS A 55 -3.64 9.59 5.07
C LYS A 55 -3.37 9.56 3.56
N LYS A 56 -3.64 8.42 2.90
CA LYS A 56 -3.62 8.33 1.44
C LYS A 56 -4.97 8.79 0.88
N GLY A 57 -4.97 9.88 0.11
CA GLY A 57 -6.17 10.43 -0.52
C GLY A 57 -7.27 10.81 0.48
N ASP A 58 -8.53 10.60 0.09
CA ASP A 58 -9.72 10.94 0.90
C ASP A 58 -10.09 9.85 1.92
N SER A 59 -9.12 9.03 2.34
CA SER A 59 -9.36 7.93 3.26
C SER A 59 -9.87 8.43 4.62
N THR A 60 -10.96 7.84 5.11
CA THR A 60 -11.46 8.07 6.47
C THR A 60 -10.60 7.38 7.53
N TRP A 61 -9.74 6.44 7.12
CA TRP A 61 -8.88 5.67 8.01
C TRP A 61 -7.70 6.49 8.53
N THR A 62 -7.36 6.28 9.80
CA THR A 62 -6.18 6.89 10.42
C THR A 62 -5.08 5.84 10.54
N PRO A 63 -3.99 5.95 9.77
CA PRO A 63 -2.86 5.04 9.86
C PRO A 63 -1.90 5.45 10.99
N PHE A 64 -1.47 4.46 11.77
CA PHE A 64 -0.47 4.63 12.83
C PHE A 64 0.75 3.76 12.58
N CYS A 65 1.94 4.31 12.82
CA CYS A 65 3.23 3.64 12.73
C CYS A 65 4.08 3.94 13.97
N GLY A 66 4.72 2.90 14.51
CA GLY A 66 5.60 3.04 15.66
C GLY A 66 6.68 1.96 15.63
N THR A 67 7.81 2.25 16.27
CA THR A 67 8.94 1.33 16.42
C THR A 67 9.19 1.09 17.89
N PHE A 68 9.53 -0.14 18.25
CA PHE A 68 10.03 -0.44 19.58
C PHE A 68 11.17 -1.44 19.51
N ASN A 69 12.13 -1.23 20.40
CA ASN A 69 13.24 -2.15 20.60
C ASN A 69 12.99 -2.93 21.89
N MET A 70 13.27 -4.24 21.85
CA MET A 70 13.36 -5.09 23.02
C MET A 70 14.75 -5.71 23.08
N THR A 71 15.42 -5.57 24.22
CA THR A 71 16.71 -6.19 24.49
C THR A 71 16.49 -7.55 25.16
N GLY A 72 17.26 -8.56 24.77
CA GLY A 72 17.31 -9.84 25.51
C GLY A 72 16.42 -10.97 24.98
N GLY A 73 16.17 -11.02 23.66
CA GLY A 73 15.57 -12.20 23.02
C GLY A 73 14.13 -12.48 23.46
N TYR A 74 13.19 -11.72 22.89
CA TYR A 74 11.76 -11.91 23.11
C TYR A 74 11.07 -12.42 21.83
N THR A 75 10.10 -13.30 22.00
CA THR A 75 9.21 -13.77 20.94
C THR A 75 7.82 -13.17 21.17
N LEU A 76 7.22 -12.59 20.13
CA LEU A 76 5.82 -12.19 20.15
C LEU A 76 4.94 -13.45 20.13
N THR A 77 4.12 -13.66 21.16
CA THR A 77 3.24 -14.84 21.24
C THR A 77 1.79 -14.48 20.91
N ASP A 78 1.31 -13.32 21.37
CA ASP A 78 -0.10 -12.94 21.22
C ASP A 78 -0.27 -11.45 20.88
N ILE A 79 -1.34 -11.16 20.15
CA ILE A 79 -1.78 -9.81 19.81
C ILE A 79 -3.23 -9.69 20.25
N TYR A 80 -3.50 -8.77 21.18
CA TYR A 80 -4.86 -8.45 21.62
C TYR A 80 -5.25 -7.08 21.07
N ILE A 81 -6.52 -6.95 20.71
CA ILE A 81 -7.10 -5.67 20.30
C ILE A 81 -8.14 -5.33 21.34
N VAL A 82 -7.99 -4.17 21.94
CA VAL A 82 -8.82 -3.72 23.05
C VAL A 82 -9.50 -2.42 22.65
N GLY A 83 -10.74 -2.28 23.07
CA GLY A 83 -11.53 -1.09 22.85
C GLY A 83 -12.47 -0.87 24.03
N ALA A 84 -12.73 0.38 24.36
CA ALA A 84 -13.77 0.76 25.29
C ALA A 84 -14.55 1.93 24.71
N SER A 85 -15.88 1.83 24.72
CA SER A 85 -16.77 2.96 24.45
C SER A 85 -17.51 3.33 25.73
N LYS A 86 -17.85 4.62 25.84
CA LYS A 86 -18.81 5.09 26.85
C LYS A 86 -20.26 4.75 26.48
N ASP A 87 -20.51 4.45 25.20
CA ASP A 87 -21.82 4.08 24.68
C ASP A 87 -21.90 2.56 24.47
N ALA A 88 -23.12 1.99 24.58
CA ALA A 88 -23.35 0.55 24.58
C ALA A 88 -23.00 -0.16 23.25
N ALA A 89 -22.64 0.59 22.21
CA ALA A 89 -22.23 0.06 20.91
C ALA A 89 -20.84 0.59 20.56
N VAL A 90 -19.87 -0.32 20.44
CA VAL A 90 -18.55 -0.07 19.89
C VAL A 90 -18.56 -0.61 18.46
N GLU A 91 -18.52 0.26 17.45
CA GLU A 91 -18.18 -0.16 16.08
C GLU A 91 -16.69 0.04 15.87
N MET A 92 -15.92 -1.02 16.13
CA MET A 92 -14.50 -1.05 15.81
C MET A 92 -14.30 -1.72 14.47
N GLU A 93 -13.95 -0.94 13.46
CA GLU A 93 -13.47 -1.47 12.19
C GLU A 93 -11.95 -1.47 12.21
N GLN A 94 -11.35 -2.65 12.07
CA GLN A 94 -9.91 -2.83 11.93
C GLN A 94 -9.62 -3.38 10.54
N SER A 95 -8.78 -2.70 9.76
CA SER A 95 -8.42 -3.22 8.43
C SER A 95 -7.12 -4.03 8.44
N GLN A 96 -6.11 -3.61 9.22
CA GLN A 96 -4.77 -4.22 9.16
C GLN A 96 -3.87 -3.90 10.35
N ILE A 97 -3.22 -4.93 10.91
CA ILE A 97 -2.05 -4.84 11.81
C ILE A 97 -0.89 -5.57 11.12
N ARG A 98 0.30 -4.96 11.17
CA ARG A 98 1.54 -5.56 10.65
C ARG A 98 2.67 -5.26 11.62
N ILE A 99 3.45 -6.29 11.91
CA ILE A 99 4.63 -6.23 12.79
C ILE A 99 5.77 -6.86 12.01
N PHE A 100 6.88 -6.14 11.87
CA PHE A 100 8.04 -6.54 11.10
C PHE A 100 9.30 -6.01 11.76
N ASN A 101 10.41 -6.72 11.60
CA ASN A 101 11.67 -6.41 12.30
C ASN A 101 12.46 -5.29 11.61
N THR A 102 12.42 -5.23 10.28
CA THR A 102 13.16 -4.25 9.49
C THR A 102 12.28 -3.68 8.39
N PRO A 103 12.17 -2.36 8.25
CA PRO A 103 11.45 -1.77 7.13
C PRO A 103 12.12 -2.17 5.82
N THR A 104 11.32 -2.47 4.81
CA THR A 104 11.83 -2.86 3.51
C THR A 104 12.42 -1.65 2.77
N SER A 105 13.63 -1.82 2.23
CA SER A 105 14.19 -0.87 1.28
C SER A 105 13.69 -1.17 -0.13
N TYR A 106 13.28 -0.13 -0.85
CA TYR A 106 12.78 -0.26 -2.22
C TYR A 106 13.88 0.09 -3.23
N PRO A 107 14.14 -0.78 -4.22
CA PRO A 107 15.05 -0.46 -5.31
C PRO A 107 14.53 0.73 -6.13
N PRO A 108 15.42 1.59 -6.66
CA PRO A 108 15.01 2.70 -7.53
C PRO A 108 14.36 2.18 -8.83
N ALA A 109 13.59 3.04 -9.50
CA ALA A 109 12.84 2.67 -10.71
C ALA A 109 13.71 2.07 -11.83
N ASP A 110 14.95 2.55 -11.98
CA ASP A 110 15.91 2.12 -13.00
C ASP A 110 16.57 0.77 -12.71
N ALA A 111 16.45 0.25 -11.48
CA ALA A 111 16.87 -1.12 -11.15
C ALA A 111 15.92 -2.20 -11.69
N TRP A 112 14.76 -1.80 -12.20
CA TRP A 112 13.75 -2.70 -12.74
C TRP A 112 13.74 -2.67 -14.27
N ARG A 113 13.68 -3.85 -14.87
CA ARG A 113 13.31 -4.02 -16.26
C ARG A 113 11.82 -4.23 -16.37
N ILE A 114 11.16 -3.45 -17.21
CA ILE A 114 9.76 -3.68 -17.61
C ILE A 114 9.73 -4.08 -19.08
N ASP A 115 9.17 -5.25 -19.35
CA ASP A 115 9.00 -5.81 -20.69
C ASP A 115 7.54 -5.75 -21.13
N LEU A 116 7.34 -5.46 -22.40
CA LEU A 116 6.02 -5.41 -23.04
C LEU A 116 5.86 -6.59 -23.99
N SER A 117 4.70 -7.26 -23.92
CA SER A 117 4.32 -8.30 -24.88
C SER A 117 2.82 -8.30 -25.15
N TYR A 118 2.39 -9.01 -26.20
CA TYR A 118 0.97 -9.16 -26.58
C TYR A 118 0.22 -7.83 -26.79
N THR A 119 0.92 -6.79 -27.26
CA THR A 119 0.33 -5.47 -27.49
C THR A 119 -0.59 -5.48 -28.71
N SER A 120 -1.83 -5.05 -28.51
CA SER A 120 -2.84 -4.87 -29.54
C SER A 120 -3.53 -3.54 -29.37
N TRP A 121 -3.63 -2.80 -30.47
CA TRP A 121 -4.37 -1.54 -30.56
C TRP A 121 -5.52 -1.74 -31.54
N THR A 122 -6.75 -1.56 -31.07
CA THR A 122 -7.95 -1.62 -31.92
C THR A 122 -8.60 -0.24 -31.95
N ALA A 123 -8.92 0.26 -33.14
CA ALA A 123 -9.66 1.52 -33.27
C ALA A 123 -11.12 1.32 -32.85
N THR A 124 -11.68 2.31 -32.18
CA THR A 124 -13.12 2.38 -31.90
C THR A 124 -13.73 3.52 -32.72
N ASP A 125 -14.75 3.19 -33.52
CA ASP A 125 -15.51 4.17 -34.30
C ASP A 125 -16.76 4.62 -33.52
N PRO A 126 -17.13 5.93 -33.53
CA PRO A 126 -16.61 7.03 -34.35
C PRO A 126 -15.84 8.13 -33.61
N ASP A 127 -15.56 7.99 -32.31
CA ASP A 127 -14.95 9.06 -31.48
C ASP A 127 -13.42 9.16 -31.59
N GLY A 128 -12.78 8.24 -32.33
CA GLY A 128 -11.33 8.18 -32.52
C GLY A 128 -10.58 7.66 -31.29
N SER A 129 -11.31 7.14 -30.29
CA SER A 129 -10.70 6.40 -29.19
C SER A 129 -10.11 5.08 -29.68
N ARG A 130 -9.31 4.45 -28.84
CA ARG A 130 -8.67 3.15 -29.13
C ARG A 130 -8.72 2.24 -27.92
N LEU A 131 -8.81 0.95 -28.17
CA LEU A 131 -8.69 -0.08 -27.16
C LEU A 131 -7.27 -0.64 -27.16
N LEU A 132 -6.63 -0.57 -25.99
CA LEU A 132 -5.31 -1.15 -25.73
C LEU A 132 -5.46 -2.45 -24.96
N SER A 133 -4.90 -3.53 -25.50
CA SER A 133 -4.69 -4.79 -24.76
C SER A 133 -3.21 -5.14 -24.79
N LEU A 134 -2.66 -5.58 -23.67
CA LEU A 134 -1.24 -5.89 -23.54
C LEU A 134 -0.95 -6.78 -22.32
N LYS A 135 0.28 -7.28 -22.25
CA LYS A 135 0.89 -7.87 -21.08
C LYS A 135 2.13 -7.06 -20.71
N ILE A 136 2.17 -6.61 -19.46
CA ILE A 136 3.35 -5.99 -18.84
C ILE A 136 4.01 -7.06 -17.98
N SER A 137 5.33 -7.24 -18.08
CA SER A 137 6.11 -8.10 -17.18
C SER A 137 7.23 -7.27 -16.58
N TRP A 138 7.67 -7.58 -15.36
CA TRP A 138 8.74 -6.84 -14.70
C TRP A 138 9.71 -7.78 -14.01
N LYS A 139 10.95 -7.34 -13.86
CA LYS A 139 11.98 -8.08 -13.16
C LYS A 139 13.01 -7.12 -12.57
N LEU A 140 13.49 -7.42 -11.38
CA LEU A 140 14.65 -6.74 -10.80
C LEU A 140 15.93 -7.21 -11.53
N GLU A 141 16.76 -6.29 -12.01
CA GLU A 141 17.98 -6.66 -12.75
C GLU A 141 19.03 -7.27 -11.83
N GLU A 142 19.17 -6.74 -10.61
CA GLU A 142 20.07 -7.24 -9.57
C GLU A 142 19.34 -7.36 -8.23
N GLY A 143 19.50 -8.51 -7.57
CA GLY A 143 18.90 -8.79 -6.26
C GLY A 143 17.77 -9.82 -6.31
N ASP A 144 17.13 -10.03 -5.17
CA ASP A 144 16.04 -10.99 -4.99
C ASP A 144 14.69 -10.27 -4.82
N MET A 145 13.64 -10.85 -5.38
CA MET A 145 12.28 -10.34 -5.32
C MET A 145 11.44 -10.99 -4.21
N THR A 146 11.98 -11.94 -3.43
CA THR A 146 11.24 -12.64 -2.36
C THR A 146 10.62 -11.73 -1.29
N SER A 147 11.20 -10.54 -1.07
CA SER A 147 10.65 -9.53 -0.17
C SER A 147 9.41 -8.82 -0.73
N PHE A 148 9.13 -8.93 -2.02
CA PHE A 148 8.01 -8.26 -2.70
C PHE A 148 6.92 -9.27 -3.04
N THR A 149 5.72 -9.05 -2.51
CA THR A 149 4.60 -10.02 -2.64
C THR A 149 3.43 -9.49 -3.44
N ARG A 150 3.43 -8.19 -3.74
CA ARG A 150 2.33 -7.53 -4.44
C ARG A 150 2.84 -6.39 -5.29
N TYR A 151 2.25 -6.26 -6.47
CA TYR A 151 2.55 -5.22 -7.43
C TYR A 151 1.24 -4.55 -7.82
N ASN A 152 1.03 -3.30 -7.39
CA ASN A 152 -0.12 -2.51 -7.79
C ASN A 152 0.18 -1.87 -9.16
N VAL A 153 -0.77 -1.94 -10.08
CA VAL A 153 -0.59 -1.40 -11.45
C VAL A 153 -1.50 -0.22 -11.63
N TYR A 154 -0.92 0.88 -12.13
CA TYR A 154 -1.62 2.12 -12.44
C TYR A 154 -1.39 2.53 -13.89
N VAL A 155 -2.25 3.41 -14.40
CA VAL A 155 -2.08 4.06 -15.69
C VAL A 155 -2.29 5.56 -15.60
N GLU A 156 -1.44 6.32 -16.27
CA GLU A 156 -1.61 7.75 -16.55
C GLU A 156 -1.77 7.97 -18.05
N LYS A 157 -2.61 8.92 -18.42
CA LYS A 157 -2.87 9.29 -19.82
C LYS A 157 -2.57 10.78 -20.01
N SER A 158 -1.57 11.06 -20.84
CA SER A 158 -1.10 12.42 -21.09
C SER A 158 -1.50 12.87 -22.49
N MET A 159 -2.15 14.03 -22.58
CA MET A 159 -2.62 14.62 -23.84
C MET A 159 -1.45 15.16 -24.66
N SER A 160 -1.47 14.99 -25.99
CA SER A 160 -0.39 15.43 -26.89
C SER A 160 -0.22 16.95 -27.02
N ARG A 161 -1.23 17.74 -26.60
CA ARG A 161 -1.25 19.21 -26.74
C ARG A 161 -2.00 19.87 -25.58
N GLY A 162 -1.29 20.39 -24.58
CA GLY A 162 -1.73 21.43 -23.63
C GLY A 162 -3.09 21.28 -22.89
N GLY A 163 -3.84 20.20 -23.12
CA GLY A 163 -5.08 19.89 -22.43
C GLY A 163 -4.78 19.32 -21.07
N ASN A 164 -5.74 19.44 -20.15
CA ASN A 164 -5.64 18.81 -18.83
C ASN A 164 -5.34 17.32 -19.01
N SER A 165 -4.09 16.93 -18.74
CA SER A 165 -3.72 15.54 -18.52
C SER A 165 -4.62 15.01 -17.41
N GLU A 166 -5.04 13.75 -17.48
CA GLU A 166 -5.48 13.06 -16.27
C GLU A 166 -4.23 12.99 -15.37
N ALA A 167 -4.07 14.01 -14.52
CA ALA A 167 -2.83 14.24 -13.78
C ALA A 167 -2.65 13.26 -12.60
N ARG A 168 -3.58 12.32 -12.43
CA ARG A 168 -3.56 11.33 -11.36
C ARG A 168 -3.53 9.92 -11.96
N PRO A 169 -2.57 9.07 -11.55
CA PRO A 169 -2.58 7.66 -11.87
C PRO A 169 -3.91 7.00 -11.52
N ILE A 170 -4.49 6.29 -12.47
CA ILE A 170 -5.69 5.49 -12.30
C ILE A 170 -5.27 4.07 -11.91
N TYR A 171 -5.78 3.56 -10.78
CA TYR A 171 -5.53 2.20 -10.33
C TYR A 171 -6.22 1.19 -11.26
N LEU A 172 -5.46 0.25 -11.81
CA LEU A 172 -5.98 -0.82 -12.67
C LEU A 172 -6.17 -2.14 -11.93
N GLY A 173 -5.38 -2.41 -10.89
CA GLY A 173 -5.42 -3.66 -10.15
C GLY A 173 -4.09 -4.01 -9.52
N PHE A 174 -3.93 -5.27 -9.12
CA PHE A 174 -2.67 -5.78 -8.60
C PHE A 174 -2.37 -7.18 -9.12
N ALA A 175 -1.09 -7.55 -9.09
CA ALA A 175 -0.62 -8.90 -9.30
C ALA A 175 0.22 -9.36 -8.11
N THR A 176 0.21 -10.67 -7.85
CA THR A 176 1.20 -11.36 -7.02
C THR A 176 2.28 -12.05 -7.85
N ALA A 177 2.06 -12.16 -9.17
CA ALA A 177 3.03 -12.62 -10.14
C ALA A 177 3.77 -11.42 -10.78
N GLU A 178 4.88 -11.68 -11.45
CA GLU A 178 5.75 -10.67 -12.06
C GLU A 178 5.25 -10.17 -13.42
N HIS A 179 3.94 -10.20 -13.63
CA HIS A 179 3.28 -9.72 -14.83
C HIS A 179 1.81 -9.37 -14.61
N PHE A 180 1.26 -8.52 -15.47
CA PHE A 180 -0.13 -8.06 -15.45
C PHE A 180 -0.70 -7.97 -16.87
N TYR A 181 -1.93 -8.43 -17.05
CA TYR A 181 -2.65 -8.31 -18.32
C TYR A 181 -3.64 -7.15 -18.25
N VAL A 182 -3.58 -6.28 -19.24
CA VAL A 182 -4.54 -5.21 -19.45
C VAL A 182 -5.34 -5.56 -20.70
N SER A 183 -6.67 -5.48 -20.60
CA SER A 183 -7.57 -5.82 -21.69
C SER A 183 -8.54 -4.68 -21.94
N HIS A 184 -8.73 -4.33 -23.21
CA HIS A 184 -9.71 -3.33 -23.66
C HIS A 184 -9.62 -1.98 -22.91
N LEU A 185 -8.41 -1.54 -22.54
CA LEU A 185 -8.22 -0.23 -21.91
C LEU A 185 -8.53 0.87 -22.93
N VAL A 186 -9.53 1.69 -22.63
CA VAL A 186 -9.93 2.81 -23.48
C VAL A 186 -8.90 3.94 -23.39
N ILE A 187 -8.31 4.27 -24.52
CA ILE A 187 -7.41 5.39 -24.74
C ILE A 187 -8.14 6.45 -25.57
N PRO A 188 -8.54 7.57 -24.96
CA PRO A 188 -9.22 8.66 -25.66
C PRO A 188 -8.39 9.23 -26.81
N ASN A 189 -9.09 9.77 -27.81
CA ASN A 189 -8.44 10.53 -28.88
C ASN A 189 -7.69 11.75 -28.29
N GLY A 190 -6.49 12.04 -28.82
CA GLY A 190 -5.64 13.13 -28.35
C GLY A 190 -4.69 12.77 -27.20
N VAL A 191 -4.74 11.54 -26.65
CA VAL A 191 -3.69 11.03 -25.76
C VAL A 191 -2.42 10.79 -26.59
N GLY A 192 -1.31 11.39 -26.16
CA GLY A 192 0.01 11.23 -26.78
C GLY A 192 0.89 10.20 -26.08
N VAL A 193 0.73 10.04 -24.76
CA VAL A 193 1.50 9.07 -23.95
C VAL A 193 0.58 8.36 -22.99
N VAL A 194 0.71 7.03 -22.92
CA VAL A 194 0.12 6.18 -21.91
C VAL A 194 1.26 5.65 -21.05
N ARG A 195 1.29 6.00 -19.76
CA ARG A 195 2.32 5.55 -18.83
C ARG A 195 1.73 4.54 -17.86
N PHE A 196 2.28 3.34 -17.84
CA PHE A 196 2.00 2.35 -16.81
C PHE A 196 3.00 2.48 -15.68
N ILE A 197 2.52 2.38 -14.44
CA ILE A 197 3.34 2.46 -13.23
C ILE A 197 3.13 1.16 -12.46
N VAL A 198 4.21 0.46 -12.13
CA VAL A 198 4.19 -0.78 -11.34
C VAL A 198 4.71 -0.46 -9.95
N GLN A 199 3.80 -0.21 -9.01
CA GLN A 199 4.15 0.05 -7.62
C GLN A 199 4.43 -1.26 -6.90
N VAL A 200 5.67 -1.42 -6.46
CA VAL A 200 6.15 -2.58 -5.71
C VAL A 200 5.71 -2.47 -4.25
N CYS A 201 5.19 -3.55 -3.69
CA CYS A 201 4.79 -3.65 -2.28
C CYS A 201 5.44 -4.86 -1.61
N SER A 202 5.98 -4.62 -0.43
CA SER A 202 6.70 -5.62 0.36
C SER A 202 5.76 -6.52 1.17
N VAL A 203 6.29 -7.67 1.64
CA VAL A 203 5.70 -8.52 2.68
C VAL A 203 5.25 -7.74 3.92
N ASP A 204 5.97 -6.67 4.27
CA ASP A 204 5.65 -5.80 5.40
C ASP A 204 4.44 -4.88 5.14
N GLY A 205 3.87 -4.92 3.92
CA GLY A 205 2.70 -4.16 3.50
C GLY A 205 2.97 -2.71 3.14
N SER A 206 4.21 -2.23 3.31
CA SER A 206 4.61 -0.97 2.70
C SER A 206 4.56 -1.10 1.18
N CYS A 207 4.47 0.03 0.51
CA CYS A 207 4.59 0.11 -0.94
C CYS A 207 5.49 1.27 -1.28
N GLN A 208 6.25 1.13 -2.36
CA GLN A 208 7.06 2.20 -2.93
C GLN A 208 6.20 3.42 -3.27
N GLU A 209 6.77 4.62 -3.16
CA GLU A 209 6.11 5.84 -3.64
C GLU A 209 5.89 5.75 -5.16
N LEU A 210 4.75 6.28 -5.65
CA LEU A 210 4.35 6.11 -7.05
C LEU A 210 5.33 6.78 -8.03
N ASP A 211 5.89 7.93 -7.66
CA ASP A 211 6.88 8.70 -8.43
C ASP A 211 8.25 8.01 -8.49
N LYS A 212 8.54 7.13 -7.53
CA LYS A 212 9.76 6.31 -7.48
C LYS A 212 9.59 4.91 -8.05
N SER A 213 8.37 4.55 -8.46
CA SER A 213 8.05 3.23 -8.97
C SER A 213 8.49 3.08 -10.44
N PRO A 214 8.84 1.85 -10.88
CA PRO A 214 9.20 1.61 -12.28
C PRO A 214 8.01 1.85 -13.23
N THR A 215 8.31 2.40 -14.41
CA THR A 215 7.30 2.83 -15.37
C THR A 215 7.59 2.35 -16.80
N LEU A 216 6.52 2.22 -17.58
CA LEU A 216 6.57 1.90 -19.01
C LEU A 216 5.71 2.91 -19.77
N GLU A 217 6.31 3.62 -20.71
CA GLU A 217 5.61 4.58 -21.57
C GLU A 217 5.33 3.99 -22.94
N LEU A 218 4.10 4.18 -23.42
CA LEU A 218 3.65 3.78 -24.74
C LEU A 218 3.06 4.98 -25.46
N GLN A 219 3.36 5.10 -26.75
CA GLN A 219 2.71 6.06 -27.64
C GLN A 219 1.64 5.35 -28.45
N PRO A 220 0.40 5.88 -28.49
CA PRO A 220 -0.62 5.37 -29.39
C PRO A 220 -0.11 5.44 -30.85
N PRO A 221 -0.35 4.41 -31.67
CA PRO A 221 0.14 4.40 -33.05
C PRO A 221 -0.49 5.55 -33.85
N HIS A 222 0.29 6.22 -34.70
CA HIS A 222 -0.21 7.29 -35.55
C HIS A 222 -1.40 6.81 -36.39
N SER A 223 -2.51 7.55 -36.36
CA SER A 223 -3.58 7.38 -37.36
C SER A 223 -2.95 7.64 -38.73
N ARG A 224 -2.88 6.65 -39.62
CA ARG A 224 -2.59 6.95 -41.02
C ARG A 224 -3.78 7.77 -41.53
N GLY A 225 -3.53 9.03 -41.85
CA GLY A 225 -4.46 9.86 -42.61
C GLY A 225 -4.60 9.39 -44.04
#